data_AF-A0A0D5M1H1-F1
#
_entry.id   AF-A0A0D5M1H1-F1
#
_cell.length_a   1.000
_cell.length_b   1.000
_cell.length_c   1.000
_cell.angle_alpha   90.00
_cell.angle_beta   90.00
_cell.angle_gamma   90.00
#
_symmetry.space_group_name_H-M   'P 1'
#
loop_
_entity.id
_entity.type
_entity.pdbx_description
1 polymer ?
#
loop_
_entity_poly.entity_id
_entity_poly.type
_entity_poly.pdbx_seq_one_letter_code
_entity_poly.pdbx_strand_id
1 'polypeptide(L)'
;MPSAKPPNHNHLQSVFAYRAFDIRDRFPQPLETFRQALECLQSGDAYLPDMSGEIVVYLRGGLALHVPEHLFIRQSGNSSAVVPPQENDQVCEAVDAWLRDALLQNSKDALDASTVRPARLNILLNECDPNAPEPDDIQAWQHTNDVGREVIDTPCREDIWEAAAQAMDEVQARRWMKTAHPQLGSKSPNLCIEEDPTRVYELVLQVECGKANDS
;
A
#
# COMPACT_ATOMS: atom_id res chain seq x y z
N MET A 1 41.73 1.33 26.03
CA MET A 1 40.44 0.70 25.66
C MET A 1 39.87 1.48 24.49
N PRO A 2 39.60 0.86 23.34
CA PRO A 2 39.02 1.59 22.23
C PRO A 2 37.53 1.82 22.51
N SER A 3 37.12 3.10 22.56
CA SER A 3 35.70 3.47 22.58
C SER A 3 35.05 2.94 21.31
N ALA A 4 34.14 1.97 21.47
CA ALA A 4 33.23 1.59 20.42
C ALA A 4 32.32 2.79 20.13
N LYS A 5 32.56 3.47 19.00
CA LYS A 5 31.54 4.33 18.39
C LYS A 5 30.31 3.45 18.14
N PRO A 6 29.08 3.85 18.53
CA PRO A 6 27.90 3.12 18.09
C PRO A 6 27.88 3.13 16.56
N PRO A 7 27.47 2.03 15.91
CA PRO A 7 27.40 1.97 14.47
C PRO A 7 26.41 3.05 14.05
N ASN A 8 26.88 3.98 13.23
CA ASN A 8 26.10 5.08 12.66
C ASN A 8 25.20 4.45 11.57
N HIS A 9 24.25 3.61 11.98
CA HIS A 9 23.21 3.12 11.09
C HIS A 9 22.38 4.34 10.73
N ASN A 10 22.33 4.66 9.45
CA ASN A 10 21.36 5.63 8.97
C ASN A 10 19.98 4.99 9.22
N HIS A 11 19.35 5.28 10.35
CA HIS A 11 18.12 4.60 10.80
C HIS A 11 17.01 4.66 9.74
N LEU A 12 17.03 5.67 8.87
CA LEU A 12 16.13 5.81 7.74
C LEU A 12 16.26 4.67 6.69
N GLN A 13 17.32 3.87 6.70
CA GLN A 13 17.44 2.67 5.86
C GLN A 13 16.44 1.57 6.24
N SER A 14 15.89 1.62 7.46
CA SER A 14 14.79 0.77 7.88
C SER A 14 13.47 1.15 7.23
N VAL A 15 13.35 2.36 6.66
CA VAL A 15 12.15 2.75 5.92
C VAL A 15 12.02 1.91 4.66
N PHE A 16 10.86 1.29 4.53
CA PHE A 16 10.51 0.45 3.40
C PHE A 16 9.69 1.24 2.38
N ALA A 17 8.59 1.86 2.79
CA ALA A 17 7.69 2.59 1.92
C ALA A 17 6.84 3.60 2.71
N TYR A 18 6.17 4.48 1.97
CA TYR A 18 5.15 5.38 2.47
C TYR A 18 3.81 5.07 1.82
N ARG A 19 2.73 5.44 2.51
CA ARG A 19 1.38 5.49 1.96
C ARG A 19 0.72 6.78 2.42
N ALA A 20 0.03 7.44 1.49
CA ALA A 20 -0.85 8.55 1.80
C ALA A 20 -2.30 8.07 1.77
N PHE A 21 -3.14 8.66 2.61
CA PHE A 21 -4.57 8.40 2.66
C PHE A 21 -5.32 9.73 2.68
N ASP A 22 -6.45 9.75 2.00
CA ASP A 22 -7.54 10.71 2.24
C ASP A 22 -8.83 9.89 2.45
N ILE A 23 -9.98 10.54 2.65
CA ILE A 23 -11.28 9.86 2.80
C ILE A 23 -11.58 8.83 1.70
N ARG A 24 -11.00 8.98 0.50
CA ARG A 24 -11.26 8.10 -0.62
C ARG A 24 -10.19 7.04 -0.82
N ASP A 25 -9.00 7.24 -0.26
CA ASP A 25 -7.87 6.30 -0.25
C ASP A 25 -7.52 5.80 -1.68
N ARG A 26 -7.22 6.75 -2.58
CA ARG A 26 -6.99 6.48 -4.01
C ARG A 26 -5.61 6.85 -4.52
N PHE A 27 -4.68 7.18 -3.62
CA PHE A 27 -3.35 7.55 -4.05
C PHE A 27 -2.59 6.33 -4.57
N PRO A 28 -1.62 6.51 -5.50
CA PRO A 28 -0.76 5.42 -5.94
C PRO A 28 -0.01 4.78 -4.77
N GLN A 29 0.12 3.46 -4.78
CA GLN A 29 0.78 2.71 -3.70
C GLN A 29 1.70 1.62 -4.27
N PRO A 30 2.88 1.38 -3.66
CA PRO A 30 3.48 2.12 -2.55
C PRO A 30 4.20 3.40 -3.02
N LEU A 31 4.36 4.38 -2.12
CA LEU A 31 5.15 5.60 -2.38
C LEU A 31 6.57 5.42 -1.82
N GLU A 32 7.58 5.86 -2.57
CA GLU A 32 8.98 5.61 -2.20
C GLU A 32 9.52 6.62 -1.18
N THR A 33 8.93 7.82 -1.14
CA THR A 33 9.39 8.92 -0.30
C THR A 33 8.21 9.60 0.39
N PHE A 34 8.49 10.18 1.56
CA PHE A 34 7.52 11.03 2.25
C PHE A 34 7.06 12.19 1.36
N ARG A 35 7.96 12.78 0.57
CA ARG A 35 7.63 13.86 -0.38
C ARG A 35 6.53 13.45 -1.36
N GLN A 36 6.62 12.25 -1.95
CA GLN A 36 5.58 11.75 -2.86
C GLN A 36 4.24 11.59 -2.15
N ALA A 37 4.25 11.09 -0.90
CA ALA A 37 3.05 10.99 -0.06
C ALA A 37 2.42 12.35 0.25
N LEU A 38 3.25 13.34 0.56
CA LEU A 38 2.78 14.71 0.77
C LEU A 38 2.22 15.34 -0.51
N GLU A 39 2.89 15.13 -1.65
CA GLU A 39 2.44 15.63 -2.95
C GLU A 39 1.12 15.00 -3.40
N CYS A 40 0.83 13.75 -3.01
CA CYS A 40 -0.48 13.13 -3.16
C CYS A 40 -1.57 13.91 -2.40
N LEU A 41 -1.37 14.23 -1.12
CA LEU A 41 -2.31 15.02 -0.33
C LEU A 41 -2.47 16.47 -0.81
N GLN A 42 -1.44 17.01 -1.48
CA GLN A 42 -1.46 18.35 -2.06
C GLN A 42 -2.05 18.40 -3.48
N SER A 43 -2.30 17.24 -4.08
CA SER A 43 -2.79 17.14 -5.45
C SER A 43 -4.24 17.61 -5.56
N GLY A 44 -4.64 18.03 -6.76
CA GLY A 44 -6.03 18.38 -7.04
C GLY A 44 -7.01 17.19 -6.98
N ASP A 45 -6.48 15.96 -6.94
CA ASP A 45 -7.26 14.73 -6.88
C ASP A 45 -7.58 14.29 -5.45
N ALA A 46 -6.91 14.90 -4.47
CA ALA A 46 -7.12 14.66 -3.05
C ALA A 46 -8.49 15.18 -2.59
N TYR A 47 -9.18 14.37 -1.78
CA TYR A 47 -10.52 14.66 -1.28
C TYR A 47 -10.49 14.96 0.21
N LEU A 48 -10.69 16.23 0.56
CA LEU A 48 -10.65 16.73 1.95
C LEU A 48 -9.38 16.28 2.72
N PRO A 49 -8.18 16.46 2.13
CA PRO A 49 -6.94 15.99 2.74
C PRO A 49 -6.55 16.77 4.00
N ASP A 50 -7.18 17.92 4.26
CA ASP A 50 -6.98 18.72 5.46
C ASP A 50 -7.77 18.21 6.68
N MET A 51 -8.85 17.45 6.46
CA MET A 51 -9.66 16.86 7.52
C MET A 51 -9.36 15.37 7.77
N SER A 52 -8.75 14.68 6.81
CA SER A 52 -8.57 13.23 6.81
C SER A 52 -7.25 12.75 6.22
N GLY A 53 -6.36 13.68 5.90
CA GLY A 53 -5.08 13.36 5.28
C GLY A 53 -4.17 12.66 6.27
N GLU A 54 -3.73 11.47 5.91
CA GLU A 54 -2.82 10.67 6.73
C GLU A 54 -1.64 10.19 5.88
N ILE A 55 -0.47 10.09 6.50
CA ILE A 55 0.71 9.48 5.89
C ILE A 55 1.26 8.42 6.86
N VAL A 56 1.37 7.19 6.38
CA VAL A 56 1.94 6.07 7.12
C VAL A 56 3.30 5.73 6.51
N VAL A 57 4.29 5.52 7.36
CA VAL A 57 5.59 4.96 6.98
C VAL A 57 5.67 3.50 7.41
N TYR A 58 5.94 2.63 6.44
CA TYR A 58 6.20 1.23 6.67
C TYR A 58 7.70 1.01 6.82
N LEU A 59 8.07 0.28 7.85
CA LEU A 59 9.44 -0.11 8.15
C LEU A 59 9.67 -1.56 7.77
N ARG A 60 10.91 -1.87 7.42
CA ARG A 60 11.39 -3.24 7.24
C ARG A 60 11.26 -3.97 8.59
N GLY A 61 10.65 -5.16 8.58
CA GLY A 61 10.27 -5.88 9.79
C GLY A 61 8.79 -5.75 10.16
N GLY A 62 7.96 -5.12 9.32
CA GLY A 62 6.50 -5.14 9.43
C GLY A 62 5.90 -4.06 10.34
N LEU A 63 6.72 -3.19 10.94
CA LEU A 63 6.24 -2.08 11.76
C LEU A 63 5.72 -0.95 10.87
N ALA A 64 4.57 -0.38 11.23
CA ALA A 64 4.02 0.83 10.62
C ALA A 64 4.03 1.98 11.65
N LEU A 65 4.45 3.17 11.23
CA LEU A 65 4.37 4.39 12.04
C LEU A 65 3.51 5.43 11.32
N HIS A 66 2.59 6.03 12.06
CA HIS A 66 1.75 7.12 11.57
C HIS A 66 2.53 8.42 11.70
N VAL A 67 2.74 9.12 10.58
CA VAL A 67 3.41 10.42 10.59
C VAL A 67 2.47 11.43 11.25
N PRO A 68 2.91 12.20 12.27
CA PRO A 68 2.03 13.12 12.95
C PRO A 68 1.46 14.19 12.00
N GLU A 69 0.14 14.25 11.91
CA GLU A 69 -0.58 15.15 11.00
C GLU A 69 -0.15 16.61 11.14
N HIS A 70 0.10 17.08 12.37
CA HIS A 70 0.49 18.46 12.63
C HIS A 70 1.82 18.88 11.95
N LEU A 71 2.61 17.93 11.43
CA LEU A 71 3.80 18.22 10.64
C LEU A 71 3.45 18.66 9.22
N PHE A 72 2.34 18.19 8.65
CA PHE A 72 1.96 18.43 7.26
C PHE A 72 0.54 18.98 7.05
N ILE A 73 -0.27 19.05 8.10
CA ILE A 73 -1.58 19.71 8.17
C ILE A 73 -1.50 20.85 9.18
N ARG A 74 -1.74 22.07 8.72
CA ARG A 74 -1.81 23.26 9.55
C ARG A 74 -3.23 23.50 10.01
N GLN A 75 -3.34 23.79 11.29
CA GLN A 75 -4.57 24.28 11.90
C GLN A 75 -4.44 25.80 12.08
N SER A 76 -5.38 26.57 11.53
CA SER A 76 -5.47 28.02 11.70
C SER A 76 -6.90 28.40 12.09
N GLY A 77 -7.13 28.52 13.40
CA GLY A 77 -8.46 28.78 13.95
C GLY A 77 -9.43 27.62 13.66
N ASN A 78 -10.46 27.90 12.86
CA ASN A 78 -11.48 26.91 12.47
C ASN A 78 -11.20 26.28 11.08
N SER A 79 -10.03 26.51 10.49
CA SER A 79 -9.66 25.95 9.19
C SER A 79 -8.42 25.08 9.34
N SER A 80 -8.47 23.90 8.73
CA SER A 80 -7.35 23.05 8.43
C SER A 80 -6.88 23.27 6.99
N ALA A 81 -5.60 23.05 6.71
CA ALA A 81 -5.08 22.95 5.36
C ALA A 81 -3.81 22.11 5.35
N VAL A 82 -3.64 21.27 4.33
CA VAL A 82 -2.33 20.67 4.03
C VAL A 82 -1.34 21.80 3.74
N VAL A 83 -0.11 21.67 4.24
CA VAL A 83 0.97 22.63 3.95
C VAL A 83 1.12 22.84 2.44
N PRO A 84 1.42 24.06 1.98
CA PRO A 84 1.57 24.31 0.55
C PRO A 84 2.91 23.74 0.03
N PRO A 85 3.03 23.41 -1.28
CA PRO A 85 4.23 22.76 -1.84
C PRO A 85 5.56 23.49 -1.60
N GLN A 86 5.53 24.82 -1.39
CA GLN A 86 6.72 25.63 -1.10
C GLN A 86 7.39 25.25 0.23
N GLU A 87 6.67 24.56 1.11
CA GLU A 87 7.16 24.16 2.43
C GLU A 87 7.58 22.70 2.50
N ASN A 88 7.50 21.97 1.38
CA ASN A 88 7.77 20.53 1.37
C ASN A 88 9.16 20.19 1.89
N ASP A 89 10.18 21.01 1.59
CA ASP A 89 11.54 20.77 2.11
C ASP A 89 11.58 20.85 3.64
N GLN A 90 10.99 21.89 4.23
CA GLN A 90 10.94 22.07 5.68
C GLN A 90 10.16 20.93 6.36
N VAL A 91 9.04 20.52 5.77
CA VAL A 91 8.22 19.43 6.30
C VAL A 91 8.97 18.10 6.18
N CYS A 92 9.62 17.83 5.05
CA CYS A 92 10.45 16.62 4.87
C CYS A 92 11.55 16.54 5.93
N GLU A 93 12.26 17.65 6.20
CA GLU A 93 13.30 17.69 7.24
C GLU A 93 12.73 17.44 8.65
N ALA A 94 11.55 18.00 8.96
CA ALA A 94 10.87 17.79 10.23
C ALA A 94 10.40 16.34 10.41
N VAL A 95 9.85 15.72 9.36
CA VAL A 95 9.46 14.30 9.36
C VAL A 95 10.69 13.40 9.49
N ASP A 96 11.78 13.69 8.78
CA ASP A 96 13.04 12.95 8.92
C ASP A 96 13.58 12.99 10.36
N ALA A 97 13.52 14.15 11.00
CA ALA A 97 13.95 14.32 12.39
C ALA A 97 13.04 13.53 13.35
N TRP A 98 11.72 13.64 13.18
CA TRP A 98 10.74 12.87 13.95
C TRP A 98 10.95 11.36 13.77
N LEU A 99 11.15 10.90 12.53
CA LEU A 99 11.30 9.49 12.22
C LEU A 99 12.57 8.90 12.83
N ARG A 100 13.68 9.64 12.84
CA ARG A 100 14.90 9.21 13.53
C ARG A 100 14.68 9.03 15.03
N ASP A 101 13.92 9.91 15.67
CA ASP A 101 13.57 9.79 17.09
C ASP A 101 12.63 8.61 17.34
N ALA A 102 11.57 8.48 16.53
CA ALA A 102 10.63 7.35 16.61
C ALA A 102 11.34 6.00 16.45
N LEU A 103 12.30 5.90 15.52
CA LEU A 103 13.09 4.69 15.31
C LEU A 103 14.06 4.40 16.47
N LEU A 104 14.62 5.43 17.12
CA LEU A 104 15.44 5.26 18.32
C LEU A 104 14.62 4.67 19.47
N GLN A 105 13.39 5.13 19.67
CA GLN A 105 12.50 4.61 20.71
C GLN A 105 12.04 3.17 20.43
N ASN A 106 11.88 2.81 19.15
CA ASN A 106 11.42 1.49 18.71
C ASN A 106 12.55 0.47 18.42
N SER A 107 13.82 0.83 18.69
CA SER A 107 15.02 0.08 18.27
C SER A 107 15.27 -1.27 18.96
N LYS A 108 14.33 -1.80 19.75
CA LYS A 108 14.51 -3.12 20.39
C LYS A 108 14.24 -4.31 19.44
N ASP A 109 13.49 -4.11 18.36
CA ASP A 109 13.01 -5.20 17.49
C ASP A 109 13.43 -5.08 16.00
N ALA A 110 14.02 -3.95 15.57
CA ALA A 110 14.30 -3.64 14.15
C ALA A 110 15.55 -4.30 13.54
N LEU A 111 16.18 -5.26 14.23
CA LEU A 111 17.54 -5.73 13.92
C LEU A 111 17.65 -6.77 12.79
N ASP A 112 16.54 -7.34 12.31
CA ASP A 112 16.55 -8.43 11.30
C ASP A 112 15.89 -8.06 9.96
N ALA A 113 15.86 -6.77 9.62
CA ALA A 113 15.27 -6.25 8.40
C ALA A 113 16.09 -6.61 7.13
N SER A 114 15.48 -7.42 6.23
CA SER A 114 16.03 -7.71 4.90
C SER A 114 16.27 -6.43 4.09
N THR A 115 17.44 -6.33 3.43
CA THR A 115 17.88 -5.16 2.64
C THR A 115 17.42 -5.19 1.18
N VAL A 116 16.77 -6.27 0.73
CA VAL A 116 16.24 -6.42 -0.63
C VAL A 116 14.92 -5.64 -0.74
N ARG A 117 14.66 -4.99 -1.88
CA ARG A 117 13.47 -4.17 -2.13
C ARG A 117 12.41 -5.02 -2.88
N PRO A 118 11.26 -5.39 -2.28
CA PRO A 118 10.18 -6.03 -3.03
C PRO A 118 9.52 -5.05 -3.99
N ALA A 119 9.12 -5.54 -5.17
CA ALA A 119 8.63 -4.71 -6.26
C ALA A 119 7.15 -4.27 -6.15
N ARG A 120 6.36 -4.83 -5.21
CA ARG A 120 4.91 -4.54 -5.05
C ARG A 120 4.41 -4.75 -3.61
N LEU A 121 3.54 -3.85 -3.12
CA LEU A 121 2.94 -3.82 -1.76
C LEU A 121 2.25 -5.14 -1.34
N ASN A 122 1.60 -5.85 -2.25
CA ASN A 122 0.91 -7.12 -1.94
C ASN A 122 1.86 -8.25 -1.52
N ILE A 123 3.14 -8.18 -1.94
CA ILE A 123 4.18 -9.12 -1.48
C ILE A 123 4.57 -8.79 -0.04
N LEU A 124 4.41 -7.53 0.39
CA LEU A 124 4.83 -7.02 1.69
C LEU A 124 3.77 -7.16 2.78
N LEU A 125 2.48 -7.14 2.43
CA LEU A 125 1.40 -7.46 3.38
C LEU A 125 1.51 -8.90 3.89
N ASN A 126 2.14 -9.81 3.12
CA ASN A 126 2.44 -11.18 3.55
C ASN A 126 3.66 -11.28 4.48
N GLU A 127 4.52 -10.25 4.52
CA GLU A 127 5.70 -10.17 5.39
C GLU A 127 5.46 -9.35 6.67
N CYS A 128 4.33 -8.65 6.77
CA CYS A 128 3.89 -7.99 8.00
C CYS A 128 3.49 -9.04 9.05
N ASP A 129 3.83 -8.80 10.33
CA ASP A 129 3.39 -9.66 11.43
C ASP A 129 1.85 -9.70 11.47
N PRO A 130 1.23 -10.88 11.28
CA PRO A 130 -0.24 -11.00 11.31
C PRO A 130 -0.84 -10.71 12.70
N ASN A 131 0.00 -10.56 13.73
CA ASN A 131 -0.40 -10.26 15.10
C ASN A 131 -0.11 -8.82 15.51
N ALA A 132 0.41 -7.98 14.61
CA ALA A 132 0.55 -6.56 14.89
C ALA A 132 -0.85 -5.98 15.19
N PRO A 133 -1.01 -5.21 16.28
CA PRO A 133 -2.30 -4.60 16.58
C PRO A 133 -2.69 -3.68 15.43
N GLU A 134 -3.68 -4.09 14.64
CA GLU A 134 -4.32 -3.21 13.67
C GLU A 134 -4.96 -2.05 14.44
N PRO A 135 -4.67 -0.78 14.09
CA PRO A 135 -5.42 0.34 14.61
C PRO A 135 -6.91 0.13 14.30
N ASP A 136 -7.78 0.33 15.29
CA ASP A 136 -9.25 0.14 15.16
C ASP A 136 -9.84 0.87 13.94
N ASP A 137 -9.20 1.97 13.53
CA ASP A 137 -9.59 2.77 12.38
C ASP A 137 -9.39 2.02 11.05
N ILE A 138 -8.38 1.15 10.92
CA ILE A 138 -8.12 0.41 9.68
C ILE A 138 -9.20 -0.66 9.43
N GLN A 139 -9.66 -1.36 10.47
CA GLN A 139 -10.75 -2.35 10.34
C GLN A 139 -12.08 -1.70 9.96
N ALA A 140 -12.41 -0.55 10.55
CA ALA A 140 -13.65 0.17 10.23
C ALA A 140 -13.69 0.60 8.75
N TRP A 141 -12.54 0.94 8.16
CA TRP A 141 -12.45 1.40 6.77
C TRP A 141 -12.46 0.24 5.78
N GLN A 142 -11.79 -0.88 6.08
CA GLN A 142 -11.81 -2.10 5.25
C GLN A 142 -13.21 -2.74 5.14
N HIS A 143 -14.08 -2.54 6.15
CA HIS A 143 -15.43 -3.07 6.16
C HIS A 143 -16.50 -2.13 5.55
N THR A 144 -16.09 -0.96 5.06
CA THR A 144 -17.01 -0.06 4.36
C THR A 144 -17.09 -0.47 2.88
N ASN A 145 -18.26 -0.93 2.44
CA ASN A 145 -18.48 -1.60 1.15
C ASN A 145 -18.07 -0.81 -0.11
N ASP A 146 -17.74 0.48 0.00
CA ASP A 146 -17.43 1.39 -1.12
C ASP A 146 -16.07 2.12 -1.01
N VAL A 147 -15.22 1.79 -0.03
CA VAL A 147 -13.91 2.47 0.15
C VAL A 147 -12.78 1.52 -0.28
N GLY A 148 -11.88 1.97 -1.16
CA GLY A 148 -10.65 1.24 -1.49
C GLY A 148 -10.73 0.15 -2.58
N ARG A 149 -11.82 0.07 -3.37
CA ARG A 149 -11.80 -0.70 -4.63
C ARG A 149 -11.58 0.25 -5.80
N GLU A 150 -10.36 0.32 -6.30
CA GLU A 150 -10.13 0.95 -7.59
C GLU A 150 -10.90 0.15 -8.66
N VAL A 151 -11.68 0.85 -9.47
CA VAL A 151 -11.92 0.40 -10.85
C VAL A 151 -10.58 0.63 -11.55
N ILE A 152 -9.71 -0.37 -11.50
CA ILE A 152 -8.61 -0.51 -12.46
C ILE A 152 -9.26 -0.31 -13.83
N ASP A 153 -8.64 0.48 -14.72
CA ASP A 153 -9.09 0.60 -16.11
C ASP A 153 -9.57 -0.76 -16.56
N THR A 154 -10.88 -0.85 -16.87
CA THR A 154 -11.61 -2.10 -17.04
C THR A 154 -10.74 -3.06 -17.85
N PRO A 155 -10.16 -4.12 -17.25
CA PRO A 155 -9.08 -4.87 -17.87
C PRO A 155 -9.56 -5.40 -19.21
N CYS A 156 -8.82 -5.12 -20.28
CA CYS A 156 -9.27 -5.55 -21.59
C CYS A 156 -9.17 -7.06 -21.67
N ARG A 157 -9.90 -7.64 -22.62
CA ARG A 157 -9.96 -9.09 -22.80
C ARG A 157 -8.56 -9.68 -22.96
N GLU A 158 -7.68 -8.97 -23.65
CA GLU A 158 -6.29 -9.34 -23.89
C GLU A 158 -5.49 -9.42 -22.57
N ASP A 159 -5.62 -8.43 -21.68
CA ASP A 159 -4.94 -8.41 -20.37
C ASP A 159 -5.36 -9.60 -19.49
N ILE A 160 -6.66 -9.94 -19.51
CA ILE A 160 -7.21 -11.07 -18.75
C ILE A 160 -6.67 -12.39 -19.29
N TRP A 161 -6.54 -12.52 -20.62
CA TRP A 161 -5.98 -13.70 -21.24
C TRP A 161 -4.49 -13.86 -20.97
N GLU A 162 -3.73 -12.77 -21.01
CA GLU A 162 -2.31 -12.76 -20.69
C GLU A 162 -2.07 -13.18 -19.23
N ALA A 163 -2.81 -12.58 -18.29
CA ALA A 163 -2.76 -12.95 -16.88
C ALA A 163 -3.16 -14.42 -16.65
N ALA A 164 -4.18 -14.93 -17.36
CA ALA A 164 -4.59 -16.32 -17.23
C ALA A 164 -3.51 -17.28 -17.76
N ALA A 165 -2.91 -16.97 -18.91
CA ALA A 165 -1.83 -17.78 -19.46
C ALA A 165 -0.59 -17.78 -18.54
N GLN A 166 -0.29 -16.66 -17.88
CA GLN A 166 0.79 -16.56 -16.91
C GLN A 166 0.49 -17.38 -15.64
N ALA A 167 -0.73 -17.28 -15.10
CA ALA A 167 -1.10 -17.94 -13.85
C ALA A 167 -1.20 -19.47 -13.99
N MET A 168 -1.67 -19.98 -15.13
CA MET A 168 -2.01 -21.40 -15.27
C MET A 168 -1.53 -22.11 -16.53
N ASP A 169 -0.61 -21.51 -17.30
CA ASP A 169 -0.21 -21.98 -18.63
C ASP A 169 -1.35 -21.89 -19.67
N GLU A 170 -0.99 -21.82 -20.95
CA GLU A 170 -1.94 -21.53 -22.02
C GLU A 170 -3.03 -22.61 -22.17
N VAL A 171 -2.69 -23.88 -21.90
CA VAL A 171 -3.61 -25.01 -22.06
C VAL A 171 -4.63 -25.02 -20.92
N GLN A 172 -4.21 -24.82 -19.69
CA GLN A 172 -5.13 -24.76 -18.56
C GLN A 172 -5.92 -23.45 -18.56
N ALA A 173 -5.33 -22.33 -18.97
CA ALA A 173 -6.03 -21.04 -19.11
C ALA A 173 -7.21 -21.18 -20.09
N ARG A 174 -6.97 -21.79 -21.26
CA ARG A 174 -8.02 -22.07 -22.25
C ARG A 174 -9.14 -22.94 -21.71
N ARG A 175 -8.81 -23.92 -20.85
CA ARG A 175 -9.79 -24.81 -20.22
C ARG A 175 -10.57 -24.07 -19.13
N TRP A 176 -9.89 -23.34 -18.25
CA TRP A 176 -10.46 -22.58 -17.15
C TRP A 176 -11.44 -21.52 -17.66
N MET A 177 -11.03 -20.74 -18.68
CA MET A 177 -11.85 -19.70 -19.29
C MET A 177 -13.16 -20.20 -19.91
N LYS A 178 -13.25 -21.50 -20.24
CA LYS A 178 -14.44 -22.15 -20.79
C LYS A 178 -15.24 -22.95 -19.77
N THR A 179 -14.70 -23.17 -18.58
CA THR A 179 -15.32 -24.00 -17.55
C THR A 179 -16.20 -23.12 -16.66
N ALA A 180 -17.37 -23.64 -16.27
CA ALA A 180 -18.26 -22.94 -15.34
C ALA A 180 -17.55 -22.67 -14.01
N HIS A 181 -17.63 -21.44 -13.52
CA HIS A 181 -17.00 -21.05 -12.26
C HIS A 181 -18.06 -20.76 -11.17
N PRO A 182 -17.97 -21.38 -9.98
CA PRO A 182 -18.97 -21.18 -8.92
C PRO A 182 -19.13 -19.71 -8.51
N GLN A 183 -18.04 -18.96 -8.48
CA GLN A 183 -18.05 -17.53 -8.10
C GLN A 183 -18.58 -16.60 -9.22
N LEU A 184 -18.87 -17.13 -10.40
CA LEU A 184 -19.48 -16.42 -11.53
C LEU A 184 -20.92 -16.90 -11.78
N GLY A 185 -21.61 -17.42 -10.75
CA GLY A 185 -22.97 -17.94 -10.88
C GLY A 185 -23.06 -19.15 -11.81
N SER A 186 -22.00 -19.98 -11.86
CA SER A 186 -21.86 -21.11 -12.78
C SER A 186 -21.81 -20.74 -14.27
N LYS A 187 -21.63 -19.46 -14.61
CA LYS A 187 -21.24 -19.04 -15.96
C LYS A 187 -19.74 -19.28 -16.16
N SER A 188 -19.30 -19.31 -17.43
CA SER A 188 -17.88 -19.39 -17.76
C SER A 188 -17.24 -18.00 -17.75
N PRO A 189 -15.94 -17.90 -17.38
CA PRO A 189 -15.21 -16.62 -17.41
C PRO A 189 -15.30 -15.89 -18.76
N ASN A 190 -15.24 -16.60 -19.89
CA ASN A 190 -15.39 -16.00 -21.23
C ASN A 190 -16.73 -15.27 -21.45
N LEU A 191 -17.81 -15.73 -20.82
CA LEU A 191 -19.11 -15.05 -20.91
C LEU A 191 -19.17 -13.85 -19.98
N CYS A 192 -18.48 -13.93 -18.84
CA CYS A 192 -18.46 -12.86 -17.84
C CYS A 192 -17.50 -11.72 -18.18
N ILE A 193 -16.51 -11.91 -19.06
CA ILE A 193 -15.60 -10.83 -19.48
C ILE A 193 -16.35 -9.66 -20.14
N GLU A 194 -17.42 -9.93 -20.88
CA GLU A 194 -18.19 -8.88 -21.55
C GLU A 194 -19.15 -8.14 -20.60
N GLU A 195 -19.51 -8.77 -19.47
CA GLU A 195 -20.44 -8.22 -18.46
C GLU A 195 -19.68 -7.55 -17.30
N ASP A 196 -18.60 -8.17 -16.83
CA ASP A 196 -17.80 -7.78 -15.66
C ASP A 196 -16.35 -8.34 -15.78
N PRO A 197 -15.50 -7.71 -16.61
CA PRO A 197 -14.12 -8.16 -16.86
C PRO A 197 -13.22 -8.06 -15.63
N THR A 198 -13.44 -7.05 -14.77
CA THR A 198 -12.69 -6.86 -13.52
C THR A 198 -12.85 -8.08 -12.62
N ARG A 199 -14.08 -8.58 -12.48
CA ARG A 199 -14.35 -9.76 -11.66
C ARG A 199 -13.64 -11.02 -12.17
N VAL A 200 -13.51 -11.16 -13.48
CA VAL A 200 -12.78 -12.29 -14.08
C VAL A 200 -11.27 -12.16 -13.85
N TYR A 201 -10.73 -10.94 -13.96
CA TYR A 201 -9.33 -10.66 -13.70
C TYR A 201 -8.91 -10.97 -12.26
N GLU A 202 -9.73 -10.58 -11.28
CA GLU A 202 -9.49 -10.90 -9.85
C GLU A 202 -9.37 -12.41 -9.61
N LEU A 203 -10.25 -13.21 -10.24
CA LEU A 203 -10.24 -14.67 -10.09
C LEU A 203 -8.97 -15.29 -10.67
N VAL A 204 -8.43 -14.72 -11.75
CA VAL A 204 -7.17 -15.18 -12.34
C VAL A 204 -6.00 -14.92 -11.39
N LEU A 205 -5.93 -13.73 -10.78
CA LEU A 205 -4.88 -13.38 -9.82
C LEU A 205 -4.91 -14.28 -8.57
N GLN A 206 -6.11 -14.70 -8.12
CA GLN A 206 -6.24 -15.64 -7.00
C GLN A 206 -5.63 -17.02 -7.30
N VAL A 207 -5.68 -17.48 -8.56
CA VAL A 207 -5.06 -18.75 -8.97
C VAL A 207 -3.53 -18.65 -8.93
N GLU A 208 -2.96 -17.50 -9.28
CA GLU A 208 -1.51 -17.26 -9.18
C GLU A 208 -1.03 -17.26 -7.72
N CYS A 209 -1.78 -16.59 -6.82
CA CYS A 209 -1.46 -16.52 -5.40
C CYS A 209 -1.57 -17.89 -4.70
N GLY A 210 -2.54 -18.72 -5.09
CA GLY A 210 -2.70 -20.08 -4.57
C GLY A 210 -1.55 -21.03 -4.91
N LYS A 211 -0.83 -20.81 -6.02
CA LYS A 211 0.34 -21.63 -6.39
C LYS A 211 1.61 -21.27 -5.62
N ALA A 212 1.74 -20.03 -5.16
CA ALA A 212 2.92 -19.56 -4.42
C ALA A 212 3.01 -20.14 -3.00
N ASN A 213 1.91 -20.65 -2.44
CA ASN A 213 1.86 -21.25 -1.10
C ASN A 213 2.06 -22.77 -1.07
N ASP A 214 2.14 -23.43 -2.23
CA ASP A 214 2.28 -24.89 -2.38
C ASP A 214 3.68 -25.33 -2.89
N SER A 215 4.68 -24.43 -2.87
CA SER A 215 6.09 -24.70 -3.24
C SER A 215 7.04 -24.47 -2.07
#